data_AF-A0A3C2AH89-F1
#
_entry.id   AF-A0A3C2AH89-F1
#
_cell.length_a   1.000
_cell.length_b   1.000
_cell.length_c   1.000
_cell.angle_alpha   90.00
_cell.angle_beta   90.00
_cell.angle_gamma   90.00
#
_symmetry.space_group_name_H-M   'P 1'
#
loop_
_entity.id
_entity.type
_entity.pdbx_description
1 polymer ?
#
loop_
_entity_poly.entity_id
_entity_poly.type
_entity_poly.pdbx_seq_one_letter_code
_entity_poly.pdbx_strand_id
1 'polypeptide(L)'
;MITEHIDLILLVTGCITSVVTLQFFFPDMYANKILKIELVDDVSRFYFAHWGLVVLSISIMLVSASFIPEMQKPVAFATLIEKAPLAFLVFKNYKKPYAKMMLPAAMFDTVCSVLYVLFLLGF
;
A
#
# COMPACT_ATOMS: atom_id res chain seq x y z
N MET A 1 -9.06 -16.97 -13.83
CA MET A 1 -9.99 -16.14 -13.02
C MET A 1 -9.32 -14.88 -12.51
N ILE A 2 -8.15 -14.94 -11.86
CA ILE A 2 -7.46 -13.72 -11.40
C ILE A 2 -6.82 -13.00 -12.58
N THR A 3 -6.11 -13.72 -13.44
CA THR A 3 -5.51 -13.16 -14.66
C THR A 3 -6.53 -12.50 -15.60
N GLU A 4 -7.77 -12.99 -15.65
CA GLU A 4 -8.85 -12.44 -16.50
C GLU A 4 -9.43 -11.13 -15.96
N HIS A 5 -9.20 -10.84 -14.68
CA HIS A 5 -9.73 -9.65 -13.98
C HIS A 5 -8.61 -8.79 -13.38
N ILE A 6 -7.36 -9.01 -13.79
CA ILE A 6 -6.21 -8.33 -13.21
C ILE A 6 -6.25 -6.82 -13.45
N ASP A 7 -6.78 -6.39 -14.59
CA ASP A 7 -7.04 -4.99 -14.91
C ASP A 7 -7.91 -4.32 -13.83
N LEU A 8 -9.05 -4.94 -13.48
CA LEU A 8 -9.94 -4.42 -12.46
C LEU A 8 -9.30 -4.48 -11.07
N ILE A 9 -8.58 -5.56 -10.75
CA ILE A 9 -7.88 -5.71 -9.47
C ILE A 9 -6.84 -4.60 -9.31
N LEU A 10 -6.01 -4.35 -10.32
CA LEU A 10 -5.00 -3.28 -10.31
C LEU A 10 -5.64 -1.90 -10.17
N LEU A 11 -6.73 -1.64 -10.89
CA LEU A 11 -7.46 -0.37 -10.81
C LEU A 11 -8.02 -0.13 -9.40
N VAL A 12 -8.76 -1.10 -8.86
CA VAL A 12 -9.43 -0.97 -7.55
C VAL A 12 -8.39 -0.83 -6.43
N THR A 13 -7.38 -1.69 -6.43
CA THR A 13 -6.33 -1.64 -5.40
C THR A 13 -5.48 -0.37 -5.51
N GLY A 14 -5.21 0.12 -6.73
CA GLY A 14 -4.55 1.39 -6.99
C GLY A 14 -5.35 2.57 -6.43
N CYS A 15 -6.66 2.62 -6.71
CA CYS A 15 -7.57 3.63 -6.19
C CYS A 15 -7.65 3.63 -4.67
N ILE A 16 -7.78 2.46 -4.03
CA ILE A 16 -7.81 2.35 -2.56
C ILE A 16 -6.46 2.78 -1.97
N THR A 17 -5.35 2.33 -2.55
CA THR A 17 -4.00 2.69 -2.11
C THR A 17 -3.77 4.20 -2.20
N SER A 18 -4.37 4.88 -3.18
CA SER A 18 -4.26 6.34 -3.36
C SER A 18 -4.74 7.14 -2.14
N VAL A 19 -5.66 6.59 -1.32
CA VAL A 19 -6.17 7.27 -0.11
C VAL A 19 -5.05 7.56 0.89
N VAL A 20 -4.04 6.71 0.93
CA VAL A 20 -2.87 6.88 1.80
C VAL A 20 -2.00 8.06 1.37
N THR A 21 -2.15 8.58 0.15
CA THR A 21 -1.46 9.80 -0.32
C THR A 21 -1.74 11.03 0.55
N LEU A 22 -2.87 11.05 1.27
CA LEU A 22 -3.16 12.09 2.27
C LEU A 22 -2.05 12.21 3.33
N GLN A 23 -1.29 11.14 3.58
CA GLN A 23 -0.10 11.12 4.43
C GLN A 23 1.00 12.08 3.95
N PHE A 24 1.16 12.26 2.63
CA PHE A 24 2.16 13.17 2.08
C PHE A 24 1.75 14.63 2.24
N PHE A 25 0.50 14.96 1.91
CA PHE A 25 0.00 16.33 1.96
C PHE A 25 -0.31 16.82 3.38
N PHE A 26 -0.70 15.90 4.28
CA PHE A 26 -1.15 16.22 5.63
C PHE A 26 -0.57 15.24 6.66
N PRO A 27 0.77 15.15 6.83
CA PRO A 27 1.42 14.12 7.63
C PRO A 27 0.99 14.12 9.10
N ASP A 28 0.95 15.30 9.74
CA ASP A 28 0.56 15.40 11.16
C ASP A 28 -0.92 15.05 11.37
N MET A 29 -1.78 15.48 10.44
CA MET A 29 -3.21 15.15 10.50
C MET A 29 -3.41 13.65 10.35
N TYR A 30 -2.75 13.04 9.37
CA TYR A 30 -2.86 11.61 9.10
C TYR A 30 -2.32 10.78 10.28
N ALA A 31 -1.12 11.09 10.77
CA ALA A 31 -0.52 10.40 11.92
C ALA A 31 -1.41 10.50 13.17
N ASN A 32 -1.83 11.72 13.54
CA ASN A 32 -2.56 11.94 14.78
C ASN A 32 -4.03 11.48 14.71
N LYS A 33 -4.73 11.75 13.60
CA LYS A 33 -6.18 11.47 13.51
C LYS A 33 -6.47 10.06 13.04
N ILE A 34 -5.71 9.53 12.09
CA ILE A 34 -5.94 8.21 11.48
C ILE A 34 -5.16 7.13 12.23
N LEU A 35 -3.83 7.29 12.36
CA LEU A 35 -2.99 6.27 12.97
C LEU A 35 -2.88 6.37 14.50
N LYS A 36 -3.31 7.48 15.10
CA LYS A 36 -3.16 7.78 16.54
C LYS A 36 -1.68 7.69 16.99
N ILE A 37 -0.77 8.18 16.16
CA ILE A 37 0.67 8.23 16.41
C ILE A 37 1.09 9.70 16.51
N GLU A 38 1.90 10.02 17.50
CA GLU A 38 2.56 11.32 17.63
C GLU A 38 3.92 11.29 16.92
N LEU A 39 4.11 12.19 15.95
CA LEU A 39 5.40 12.40 15.30
C LEU A 39 6.19 13.40 16.13
N VAL A 40 7.22 12.92 16.84
CA VAL A 40 7.91 13.70 17.89
C VAL A 40 8.97 14.63 17.30
N ASP A 41 9.64 14.20 16.25
CA ASP A 41 10.79 14.89 15.65
C ASP A 41 10.61 15.12 14.14
N ASP A 42 11.38 16.08 13.61
CA ASP A 42 11.31 16.49 12.20
C ASP A 42 11.77 15.41 11.23
N VAL A 43 12.68 14.53 11.66
CA VAL A 43 13.15 13.41 10.82
C VAL A 43 12.02 12.41 10.63
N SER A 44 11.33 12.03 11.69
CA SER A 44 10.14 11.17 11.63
C SER A 44 9.05 11.79 10.76
N ARG A 45 8.76 13.09 10.90
CA ARG A 45 7.78 13.78 10.04
C ARG A 45 8.16 13.74 8.56
N PHE A 46 9.43 14.01 8.26
CA PHE A 46 9.94 14.02 6.90
C PHE A 46 9.80 12.64 6.23
N TYR A 47 10.29 11.57 6.88
CA TYR A 47 10.20 10.23 6.33
C TYR A 47 8.76 9.72 6.26
N PHE A 48 7.93 10.08 7.25
CA PHE A 48 6.51 9.74 7.24
C PHE A 48 5.79 10.40 6.07
N ALA A 49 5.99 11.70 5.82
CA ALA A 49 5.42 12.37 4.66
C ALA A 49 5.92 11.75 3.36
N HIS A 50 7.24 11.58 3.21
CA HIS A 50 7.86 10.99 2.02
C HIS A 50 7.31 9.58 1.70
N TRP A 51 7.02 8.76 2.71
CA TRP A 51 6.39 7.46 2.49
C TRP A 51 5.03 7.58 1.78
N GLY A 52 4.24 8.61 2.09
CA GLY A 52 2.99 8.89 1.38
C GLY A 52 3.20 9.13 -0.12
N LEU A 53 4.33 9.70 -0.54
CA LEU A 53 4.69 9.89 -1.95
C LEU A 53 5.08 8.58 -2.64
N VAL A 54 5.74 7.67 -1.92
CA VAL A 54 6.02 6.31 -2.40
C VAL A 54 4.72 5.58 -2.68
N VAL A 55 3.76 5.65 -1.74
CA VAL A 55 2.45 5.03 -1.90
C VAL A 55 1.65 5.64 -3.05
N LEU A 56 1.71 6.96 -3.24
CA LEU A 56 1.14 7.62 -4.43
C LEU A 56 1.77 7.08 -5.72
N SER A 57 3.09 6.93 -5.76
CA SER A 57 3.81 6.43 -6.94
C SER A 57 3.36 5.01 -7.30
N ILE A 58 3.26 4.12 -6.31
CA ILE A 58 2.73 2.76 -6.49
C ILE A 58 1.27 2.80 -6.95
N SER A 59 0.44 3.67 -6.38
CA SER A 59 -0.96 3.84 -6.79
C SER A 59 -1.09 4.25 -8.26
N ILE A 60 -0.31 5.24 -8.72
CA ILE A 60 -0.28 5.67 -10.12
C ILE A 60 0.16 4.51 -11.03
N MET A 61 1.18 3.76 -10.64
CA MET A 61 1.64 2.61 -11.39
C MET A 61 0.57 1.53 -11.50
N LEU A 62 -0.14 1.21 -10.41
CA LEU A 62 -1.24 0.24 -10.39
C LEU A 62 -2.38 0.66 -11.32
N VAL A 63 -2.84 1.90 -11.23
CA VAL A 63 -3.89 2.44 -12.09
C VAL A 63 -3.43 2.49 -13.55
N SER A 64 -2.16 2.80 -13.82
CA SER A 64 -1.65 2.83 -15.18
C SER A 64 -1.55 1.41 -15.77
N ALA A 65 -1.11 0.44 -14.96
CA ALA A 65 -0.99 -0.96 -15.34
C ALA A 65 -2.35 -1.61 -15.62
N SER A 66 -3.46 -1.11 -15.07
CA SER A 66 -4.78 -1.63 -15.43
C SER A 66 -5.14 -1.39 -16.90
N PHE A 67 -4.53 -0.41 -17.56
CA PHE A 67 -4.79 -0.07 -18.96
C PHE A 67 -3.67 -0.51 -19.91
N ILE A 68 -2.53 -0.96 -19.39
CA ILE A 68 -1.33 -1.31 -20.17
C ILE A 68 -0.90 -2.73 -19.81
N PRO A 69 -1.31 -3.76 -20.59
CA PRO A 69 -1.04 -5.17 -20.29
C PRO A 69 0.42 -5.50 -20.04
N GLU A 70 1.34 -4.86 -20.77
CA GLU A 70 2.78 -5.07 -20.66
C GLU A 70 3.34 -4.63 -19.30
N MET A 71 2.66 -3.70 -18.61
CA MET A 71 3.06 -3.19 -17.30
C MET A 71 2.52 -4.01 -16.13
N GLN A 72 1.50 -4.86 -16.35
CA GLN A 72 0.79 -5.55 -15.26
C GLN A 72 1.71 -6.39 -14.39
N LYS A 73 2.54 -7.26 -14.99
CA LYS A 73 3.45 -8.14 -14.23
C LYS A 73 4.55 -7.36 -13.50
N PRO A 74 5.30 -6.44 -14.15
CA PRO A 74 6.28 -5.61 -13.44
C PRO A 74 5.69 -4.82 -12.27
N VAL A 75 4.52 -4.21 -12.47
CA VAL A 75 3.87 -3.38 -11.45
C VAL A 75 3.31 -4.23 -10.31
N ALA A 76 2.69 -5.38 -10.60
CA ALA A 76 2.23 -6.32 -9.57
C ALA A 76 3.40 -6.80 -8.70
N PHE A 77 4.55 -7.09 -9.32
CA PHE A 77 5.76 -7.49 -8.59
C PHE A 77 6.34 -6.35 -7.73
N ALA A 78 6.45 -5.14 -8.27
CA ALA A 78 6.91 -3.98 -7.50
C ALA A 78 5.97 -3.69 -6.31
N THR A 79 4.66 -3.79 -6.53
CA THR A 79 3.65 -3.61 -5.48
C THR A 79 3.75 -4.69 -4.41
N LEU A 80 4.02 -5.94 -4.78
CA LEU A 80 4.25 -7.02 -3.83
C LEU A 80 5.46 -6.73 -2.92
N ILE A 81 6.56 -6.23 -3.49
CA ILE A 81 7.76 -5.86 -2.73
C ILE A 81 7.48 -4.75 -1.72
N GLU A 82 6.59 -3.81 -2.03
CA GLU A 82 6.24 -2.72 -1.13
C GLU A 82 5.25 -3.17 -0.03
N LYS A 83 4.18 -3.88 -0.43
CA LYS A 83 3.07 -4.24 0.46
C LYS A 83 3.39 -5.37 1.43
N ALA A 84 4.05 -6.43 0.97
CA ALA A 84 4.26 -7.63 1.78
C ALA A 84 5.13 -7.36 3.03
N PRO A 85 6.25 -6.61 2.95
CA PRO A 85 7.03 -6.25 4.13
C PRO A 85 6.26 -5.38 5.13
N LEU A 86 5.45 -4.42 4.66
CA LEU A 86 4.65 -3.58 5.55
C LEU A 86 3.63 -4.41 6.34
N ALA A 87 2.87 -5.27 5.64
CA ALA A 87 1.93 -6.19 6.28
C ALA A 87 2.63 -7.09 7.31
N PHE A 88 3.77 -7.67 6.94
CA PHE A 88 4.58 -8.49 7.85
C PHE A 88 5.02 -7.71 9.10
N LEU A 89 5.51 -6.47 8.94
CA LEU A 89 5.95 -5.64 10.05
C LEU A 89 4.80 -5.26 10.99
N VAL A 90 3.61 -4.99 10.45
CA VAL A 90 2.41 -4.71 11.25
C VAL A 90 2.01 -5.94 12.05
N PHE A 91 1.92 -7.13 11.41
CA PHE A 91 1.58 -8.36 12.13
C PHE A 91 2.64 -8.73 13.17
N LYS A 92 3.93 -8.58 12.87
CA LYS A 92 5.02 -8.81 13.84
C LYS A 92 4.89 -7.90 15.07
N ASN A 93 4.37 -6.68 14.89
CA ASN A 93 4.21 -5.69 15.94
C ASN A 93 2.77 -5.55 16.46
N TYR A 94 1.85 -6.49 16.17
CA TYR A 94 0.40 -6.33 16.43
C TYR A 94 0.02 -5.98 17.88
N LYS A 95 0.87 -6.32 18.85
CA LYS A 95 0.66 -6.00 20.27
C LYS A 95 0.85 -4.50 20.57
N LYS A 96 1.56 -3.76 19.72
CA LYS A 96 1.85 -2.34 19.89
C LYS A 96 0.65 -1.48 19.44
N PRO A 97 0.32 -0.39 20.15
CA PRO A 97 -0.86 0.44 19.85
C PRO A 97 -0.91 0.94 18.39
N TYR A 98 0.23 1.40 17.85
CA TYR A 98 0.30 1.91 16.48
C TYR A 98 0.00 0.83 15.43
N ALA A 99 0.41 -0.41 15.67
CA ALA A 99 0.20 -1.51 14.73
C ALA A 99 -1.27 -1.91 14.65
N LYS A 100 -2.04 -1.74 15.74
CA LYS A 100 -3.49 -1.99 15.73
C LYS A 100 -4.23 -1.04 14.79
N MET A 101 -3.84 0.24 14.77
CA MET A 101 -4.44 1.23 13.88
C MET A 101 -4.06 0.99 12.42
N MET A 102 -2.93 0.34 12.15
CA MET A 102 -2.48 -0.07 10.82
C MET A 102 -3.02 -1.45 10.37
N LEU A 103 -3.75 -2.17 11.24
CA LEU A 103 -4.22 -3.52 10.94
C LEU A 103 -5.13 -3.58 9.69
N PRO A 104 -6.07 -2.63 9.45
CA PRO A 104 -6.87 -2.64 8.23
C PRO A 104 -6.00 -2.52 6.97
N ALA A 105 -4.99 -1.64 7.00
CA ALA A 105 -4.04 -1.49 5.90
C ALA A 105 -3.24 -2.78 5.68
N ALA A 106 -2.73 -3.39 6.75
CA ALA A 106 -1.99 -4.65 6.67
C ALA A 106 -2.84 -5.81 6.13
N MET A 107 -4.11 -5.90 6.51
CA MET A 107 -5.04 -6.90 5.97
C MET A 107 -5.28 -6.68 4.47
N PHE A 108 -5.55 -5.44 4.07
CA PHE A 108 -5.69 -5.07 2.66
C PHE A 108 -4.43 -5.40 1.86
N ASP A 109 -3.25 -5.03 2.36
CA ASP A 109 -1.96 -5.29 1.72
C ASP A 109 -1.65 -6.78 1.63
N THR A 110 -2.09 -7.57 2.61
CA THR A 110 -1.98 -9.04 2.57
C THR A 110 -2.84 -9.62 1.46
N VAL A 111 -4.10 -9.20 1.34
CA VAL A 111 -4.99 -9.64 0.26
C VAL A 111 -4.41 -9.26 -1.10
N CYS A 112 -3.97 -8.02 -1.27
CA CYS A 112 -3.31 -7.57 -2.50
C CYS A 112 -2.08 -8.43 -2.83
N SER A 113 -1.23 -8.68 -1.83
CA SER A 113 -0.02 -9.49 -1.99
C SER A 113 -0.35 -10.91 -2.45
N VAL A 114 -1.37 -11.54 -1.87
CA VAL A 114 -1.82 -12.88 -2.29
C VAL A 114 -2.35 -12.84 -3.73
N LEU A 115 -3.19 -11.87 -4.07
CA LEU A 115 -3.72 -11.72 -5.43
C LEU A 115 -2.60 -11.54 -6.46
N TYR A 116 -1.59 -10.71 -6.16
CA TYR A 116 -0.46 -10.50 -7.07
C TYR A 116 0.46 -11.69 -7.18
N VAL A 117 0.70 -12.44 -6.09
CA VAL A 117 1.42 -13.72 -6.17
C VAL A 117 0.69 -14.70 -7.07
N LEU A 118 -0.63 -14.86 -6.90
CA LEU A 118 -1.42 -15.76 -7.73
C LEU A 118 -1.40 -15.33 -9.21
N PHE A 119 -1.55 -14.04 -9.49
CA PHE A 119 -1.43 -13.48 -10.83
C PHE A 119 -0.05 -13.73 -11.46
N LEU A 120 1.03 -13.48 -10.72
CA LEU A 120 2.40 -13.69 -11.20
C LEU A 120 2.71 -15.16 -11.48
N LEU A 121 2.07 -16.08 -10.75
CA LEU A 121 2.15 -17.52 -10.98
C LEU A 121 1.22 -18.02 -12.11
N GLY A 122 0.36 -17.15 -12.66
CA GLY A 122 -0.50 -17.46 -13.80
C GLY A 122 -1.89 -18.04 -13.46
N PHE A 123 -2.39 -17.82 -12.25
CA PHE A 123 -3.75 -18.23 -11.83
C PHE A 123 -4.86 -17.20 -12.18
#